data_AF-A0A1J4L0S5-F1
#
_entry.id   AF-A0A1J4L0S5-F1
#
_cell.length_a   1.000
_cell.length_b   1.000
_cell.length_c   1.000
_cell.angle_alpha   90.00
_cell.angle_beta   90.00
_cell.angle_gamma   90.00
#
_symmetry.space_group_name_H-M   'P 1'
#
loop_
_entity.id
_entity.type
_entity.pdbx_description
1 polymer ?
#
loop_
_entity_poly.entity_id
_entity_poly.type
_entity_poly.pdbx_seq_one_letter_code
_entity_poly.pdbx_strand_id
1 'polypeptide(L)'
;MSHNFSMDSNFIDFQFIFHILSQFFLFFTITYHRIVPKLWHIVPIVLQFSLSSVKKNTLDFNQKQFRVLSMSEAGSPKADKLSIENNGEIYNNEENLNTDMEEEADDEGGNEEEEEEGQEKAELDDVIGDPMDKIVGEMGGTAQPCEEEEEGENQGQSQGENTSTESENHPEEESHVSPRPPTTRSCRSARTRQRNSQPVDQDEVSGVSAQFLAGEKVTCEDPDVIGAAITDLEEQRDENLNNGNFEDSVKYHRAIENAKQQQLDTIKRQCSAEMQEDVSSRRAETQESFDNFLKDMKEREQQLEDKFVEQQNALKSRQEKDLEDFDNEWNSEEKLRQYNRSSQRLRVLRTQQALLLRTKRFDEAVQVSKIADGVAEQETQQNHEHMIADYNMSRSIVEAKHAEELDTLLRAQENKRSEFKSMREIMSRPYQNRFSALQIEENIAKDPERVWLRRHRNDQNDLTSRQLKNSKVNVRLNVAEFNTLPLPPLPRPGSTRKSVRSSRGDKTQKTA
;
A
#
# COMPACT_ATOMS: atom_id res chain seq x y z
N MET A 1 -19.97 -14.32 -70.14
CA MET A 1 -20.74 -14.37 -68.88
C MET A 1 -20.26 -13.22 -68.02
N SER A 2 -21.00 -12.12 -68.04
CA SER A 2 -20.65 -10.85 -67.40
C SER A 2 -21.79 -10.51 -66.45
N HIS A 3 -21.54 -10.63 -65.14
CA HIS A 3 -22.51 -10.26 -64.10
C HIS A 3 -22.23 -8.83 -63.64
N ASN A 4 -23.15 -7.92 -63.96
CA ASN A 4 -23.24 -6.59 -63.36
C ASN A 4 -23.85 -6.73 -61.96
N PHE A 5 -23.14 -6.26 -60.94
CA PHE A 5 -23.59 -6.22 -59.54
C PHE A 5 -24.16 -4.83 -59.25
N SER A 6 -25.44 -4.77 -58.92
CA SER A 6 -26.21 -3.55 -58.63
C SER A 6 -25.86 -3.02 -57.23
N MET A 7 -25.45 -1.76 -57.13
CA MET A 7 -25.01 -1.09 -55.88
C MET A 7 -26.00 -0.01 -55.40
N ASP A 8 -27.31 -0.23 -55.51
CA ASP A 8 -28.31 0.79 -55.16
C ASP A 8 -28.96 0.61 -53.78
N SER A 9 -28.59 -0.41 -53.01
CA SER A 9 -29.25 -0.71 -51.72
C SER A 9 -28.64 0.00 -50.49
N ASN A 10 -27.43 0.56 -50.58
CA ASN A 10 -26.72 1.09 -49.39
C ASN A 10 -26.91 2.60 -49.15
N PHE A 11 -27.59 3.31 -50.05
CA PHE A 11 -27.74 4.77 -49.93
C PHE A 11 -28.93 5.19 -49.04
N ILE A 12 -29.92 4.32 -48.86
CA ILE A 12 -31.13 4.62 -48.08
C ILE A 12 -30.84 4.58 -46.56
N ASP A 13 -29.95 3.70 -46.10
CA ASP A 13 -29.64 3.56 -44.67
C ASP A 13 -28.85 4.74 -44.10
N PHE A 14 -27.99 5.39 -44.90
CA PHE A 14 -27.23 6.56 -44.46
C PHE A 14 -28.11 7.78 -44.19
N GLN A 15 -29.14 8.00 -45.02
CA GLN A 15 -30.10 9.09 -44.82
C GLN A 15 -30.92 8.90 -43.53
N PHE A 16 -31.29 7.65 -43.21
CA PHE A 16 -32.04 7.34 -42.00
C PHE A 16 -31.20 7.54 -40.73
N ILE A 17 -29.94 7.08 -40.74
CA ILE A 17 -29.01 7.29 -39.63
C ILE A 17 -28.74 8.78 -39.39
N PHE A 18 -28.55 9.56 -40.47
CA PHE A 18 -28.31 11.00 -40.35
C PHE A 18 -29.52 11.74 -39.76
N HIS A 19 -30.74 11.31 -40.11
CA HIS A 19 -31.95 11.91 -39.56
C HIS A 19 -32.13 11.61 -38.06
N ILE A 20 -31.81 10.39 -37.62
CA ILE A 20 -31.83 10.01 -36.20
C ILE A 20 -30.80 10.82 -35.40
N LEU A 21 -29.57 10.93 -35.89
CA LEU A 21 -28.51 11.70 -35.21
C LEU A 21 -28.86 13.19 -35.10
N SER A 22 -29.48 13.76 -36.15
CA SER A 22 -29.97 15.14 -36.12
C SER A 22 -31.06 15.36 -35.06
N GLN A 23 -32.01 14.43 -34.94
CA GLN A 23 -33.06 14.47 -33.90
C GLN A 23 -32.47 14.39 -32.48
N PHE A 24 -31.48 13.52 -32.26
CA PHE A 24 -30.78 13.43 -30.98
C PHE A 24 -30.02 14.71 -30.65
N PHE A 25 -29.33 15.31 -31.61
CA PHE A 25 -28.60 16.56 -31.40
C PHE A 25 -29.53 17.72 -31.03
N LEU A 26 -30.70 17.80 -31.67
CA LEU A 26 -31.72 18.81 -31.38
C LEU A 26 -32.35 18.60 -30.01
N PHE A 27 -32.60 17.35 -29.62
CA PHE A 27 -33.09 17.03 -28.28
C PHE A 27 -32.07 17.41 -27.21
N PHE A 28 -30.80 17.03 -27.41
CA PHE A 28 -29.71 17.31 -26.46
C PHE A 28 -29.45 18.81 -26.28
N THR A 29 -29.49 19.60 -27.36
CA THR A 29 -29.36 21.06 -27.28
C THR A 29 -30.52 21.70 -26.54
N ILE A 30 -31.75 21.22 -26.74
CA ILE A 30 -32.93 21.73 -26.01
C ILE A 30 -32.87 21.38 -24.51
N THR A 31 -32.53 20.14 -24.14
CA THR A 31 -32.39 19.77 -22.72
C THR A 31 -31.23 20.49 -22.06
N TYR A 32 -30.08 20.61 -22.74
CA TYR A 32 -28.91 21.31 -22.22
C TYR A 32 -29.24 22.78 -21.91
N HIS A 33 -29.90 23.49 -22.84
CA HIS A 33 -30.29 24.89 -22.62
C HIS A 33 -31.32 25.08 -21.50
N ARG A 34 -32.11 24.04 -21.17
CA ARG A 34 -33.14 24.10 -20.12
C ARG A 34 -32.61 23.74 -18.73
N ILE A 35 -31.60 22.87 -18.66
CA ILE A 35 -31.07 22.32 -17.40
C ILE A 35 -29.90 23.17 -16.88
N VAL A 36 -29.02 23.64 -17.76
CA VAL A 36 -27.81 24.39 -17.37
C VAL A 36 -28.11 25.67 -16.58
N PRO A 37 -29.10 26.51 -16.94
CA PRO A 37 -29.41 27.70 -16.15
C PRO A 37 -29.94 27.37 -14.75
N LYS A 38 -30.65 26.25 -14.59
CA LYS A 38 -31.17 25.81 -13.28
C LYS A 38 -30.07 25.27 -12.38
N LEU A 39 -29.09 24.57 -12.95
CA LEU A 39 -27.92 24.09 -12.21
C LEU A 39 -27.00 25.24 -11.78
N TRP A 40 -26.91 26.33 -12.55
CA TRP A 40 -26.06 27.48 -12.21
C TRP A 40 -26.47 28.16 -10.89
N HIS A 41 -27.74 28.08 -10.51
CA HIS A 41 -28.22 28.57 -9.21
C HIS A 41 -27.95 27.61 -8.04
N ILE A 42 -27.69 26.32 -8.30
CA ILE A 42 -27.44 25.30 -7.27
C ILE A 42 -25.94 25.27 -6.87
N VAL A 43 -25.04 25.56 -7.81
CA VAL A 43 -23.58 25.60 -7.57
C VAL A 43 -23.17 26.46 -6.35
N PRO A 44 -23.64 27.70 -6.16
CA PRO A 44 -23.26 28.50 -4.98
C PRO A 44 -23.80 27.93 -3.66
N ILE A 45 -24.95 27.24 -3.67
CA ILE A 45 -25.54 26.62 -2.46
C ILE A 45 -24.69 25.42 -2.02
N VAL A 46 -24.26 24.59 -2.98
CA VAL A 46 -23.39 23.43 -2.69
C VAL A 46 -22.00 23.89 -2.24
N LEU A 47 -21.45 24.95 -2.86
CA LEU A 47 -20.18 25.56 -2.44
C LEU A 47 -20.27 26.15 -1.03
N GLN A 48 -21.36 26.80 -0.66
CA GLN A 48 -21.57 27.27 0.72
C GLN A 48 -21.66 26.12 1.72
N PHE A 49 -22.39 25.04 1.40
CA PHE A 49 -22.49 23.88 2.30
C PHE A 49 -21.14 23.20 2.50
N SER A 50 -20.34 23.06 1.44
CA SER A 50 -19.00 22.48 1.51
C SER A 50 -18.05 23.34 2.35
N LEU A 51 -18.05 24.66 2.16
CA LEU A 51 -17.24 25.60 2.96
C LEU A 51 -17.65 25.66 4.44
N SER A 52 -18.95 25.54 4.74
CA SER A 52 -19.44 25.45 6.12
C SER A 52 -19.09 24.14 6.81
N SER A 53 -19.04 23.02 6.08
CA SER A 53 -18.64 21.72 6.64
C SER A 53 -17.14 21.68 6.95
N VAL A 54 -16.30 22.25 6.09
CA VAL A 54 -14.84 22.34 6.30
C VAL A 54 -14.49 23.23 7.50
N LYS A 55 -15.23 24.33 7.72
CA LYS A 55 -15.02 25.23 8.87
C LYS A 55 -15.42 24.60 10.21
N LYS A 56 -16.42 23.71 10.25
CA LYS A 56 -16.80 23.00 11.49
C LYS A 56 -15.75 21.96 11.89
N ASN A 57 -15.24 21.19 10.92
CA ASN A 57 -14.23 20.16 11.20
C ASN A 57 -12.86 20.76 11.61
N THR A 58 -12.49 21.93 11.11
CA THR A 58 -11.25 22.62 11.53
C THR A 58 -11.37 23.32 12.89
N LEU A 59 -12.58 23.70 13.32
CA LEU A 59 -12.80 24.26 14.65
C LEU A 59 -12.74 23.16 15.74
N ASP A 60 -13.36 22.00 15.48
CA ASP A 60 -13.32 20.87 16.43
C ASP A 60 -11.92 20.26 16.56
N PHE A 61 -11.14 20.21 15.48
CA PHE A 61 -9.76 19.72 15.52
C PHE A 61 -8.84 20.62 16.37
N ASN A 62 -8.99 21.95 16.27
CA ASN A 62 -8.20 22.88 17.08
C ASN A 62 -8.68 22.92 18.55
N GLN A 63 -9.97 22.74 18.81
CA GLN A 63 -10.50 22.71 20.17
C GLN A 63 -10.09 21.43 20.94
N LYS A 64 -9.89 20.31 20.22
CA LYS A 64 -9.37 19.06 20.81
C LYS A 64 -7.87 19.13 21.11
N GLN A 65 -7.08 19.79 20.26
CA GLN A 65 -5.65 20.03 20.50
C GLN A 65 -5.40 20.99 21.68
N PHE A 66 -6.23 22.03 21.85
CA PHE A 66 -6.09 22.97 22.97
C PHE A 66 -6.48 22.35 24.33
N ARG A 67 -7.34 21.32 24.34
CA ARG A 67 -7.77 20.63 25.58
C ARG A 67 -6.76 19.60 26.09
N VAL A 68 -5.90 19.07 25.22
CA VAL A 68 -4.84 18.12 25.61
C VAL A 68 -3.60 18.85 26.16
N LEU A 69 -3.35 20.10 25.74
CA LEU A 69 -2.24 20.92 26.22
C LEU A 69 -2.53 21.68 27.54
N SER A 70 -3.76 21.67 28.05
CA SER A 70 -4.13 22.40 29.27
C SER A 70 -4.27 21.55 30.54
N MET A 71 -3.86 20.27 30.53
CA MET A 71 -4.00 19.38 31.71
C MET A 71 -2.67 18.97 32.38
N SER A 72 -1.54 19.60 32.05
CA SER A 72 -0.23 19.22 32.62
C SER A 72 0.43 20.27 33.53
N GLU A 73 -0.26 21.32 33.98
CA GLU A 73 0.33 22.27 34.93
C GLU A 73 -0.72 22.88 35.88
N ALA A 74 -0.33 22.95 37.16
CA ALA A 74 -0.97 23.61 38.31
C ALA A 74 -1.91 22.77 39.23
N GLY A 75 -1.29 22.20 40.27
CA GLY A 75 -1.36 22.75 41.64
C GLY A 75 -2.74 22.94 42.30
N SER A 76 -3.03 22.11 43.30
CA SER A 76 -3.92 22.37 44.45
C SER A 76 -3.25 23.33 45.47
N PRO A 77 -3.91 23.95 46.48
CA PRO A 77 -5.35 24.13 46.75
C PRO A 77 -5.74 25.61 46.98
N LYS A 78 -7.04 25.95 46.93
CA LYS A 78 -7.62 26.97 47.83
C LYS A 78 -9.12 26.75 48.01
N ALA A 79 -9.48 26.70 49.28
CA ALA A 79 -10.83 26.66 49.80
C ALA A 79 -11.58 27.94 49.42
N ASP A 80 -12.82 27.79 48.96
CA ASP A 80 -13.86 28.78 49.27
C ASP A 80 -15.24 28.13 49.37
N LYS A 81 -15.94 28.59 50.39
CA LYS A 81 -17.26 28.18 50.86
C LYS A 81 -18.33 28.55 49.84
N LEU A 82 -19.19 27.60 49.49
CA LEU A 82 -20.55 27.91 49.03
C LEU A 82 -21.52 26.85 49.53
N SER A 83 -22.42 27.32 50.39
CA SER A 83 -23.57 26.63 50.97
C SER A 83 -24.61 26.31 49.91
N ILE A 84 -24.99 25.03 49.79
CA ILE A 84 -26.24 24.60 49.19
C ILE A 84 -26.94 23.68 50.19
N GLU A 85 -27.98 24.23 50.82
CA GLU A 85 -29.04 23.49 51.50
C GLU A 85 -29.92 22.81 50.43
N ASN A 86 -30.05 21.48 50.49
CA ASN A 86 -31.34 20.79 50.54
C ASN A 86 -31.21 19.26 50.43
N ASN A 87 -31.46 18.62 51.58
CA ASN A 87 -32.33 17.47 51.81
C ASN A 87 -32.52 16.42 50.69
N GLY A 88 -31.98 15.23 50.95
CA GLY A 88 -32.33 13.98 50.29
C GLY A 88 -31.62 12.82 50.98
N GLU A 89 -32.22 12.31 52.06
CA GLU A 89 -31.78 11.14 52.81
C GLU A 89 -31.72 9.91 51.90
N ILE A 90 -30.52 9.35 51.72
CA ILE A 90 -30.35 7.95 51.29
C ILE A 90 -29.46 7.28 52.33
N TYR A 91 -30.04 6.28 52.98
CA TYR A 91 -29.39 5.43 53.98
C TYR A 91 -28.23 4.66 53.34
N ASN A 92 -27.01 4.94 53.80
CA ASN A 92 -25.88 4.05 53.67
C ASN A 92 -26.04 2.92 54.69
N ASN A 93 -26.18 1.68 54.21
CA ASN A 93 -26.01 0.49 55.03
C ASN A 93 -24.83 -0.30 54.46
N GLU A 94 -23.62 0.06 54.88
CA GLU A 94 -22.44 -0.78 54.74
C GLU A 94 -22.54 -1.90 55.78
N GLU A 95 -23.11 -3.05 55.40
CA GLU A 95 -22.90 -4.29 56.14
C GLU A 95 -21.77 -5.09 55.50
N ASN A 96 -20.71 -5.15 56.28
CA ASN A 96 -19.49 -5.92 56.17
C ASN A 96 -19.83 -7.43 56.21
N LEU A 97 -19.87 -8.11 55.06
CA LEU A 97 -20.02 -9.56 54.97
C LEU A 97 -18.67 -10.20 54.66
N ASN A 98 -17.88 -10.43 55.71
CA ASN A 98 -16.85 -11.47 55.71
C ASN A 98 -17.55 -12.82 55.62
N THR A 99 -17.50 -13.44 54.44
CA THR A 99 -17.87 -14.85 54.28
C THR A 99 -16.58 -15.64 54.12
N ASP A 100 -16.12 -16.24 55.22
CA ASP A 100 -15.13 -17.31 55.21
C ASP A 100 -15.74 -18.51 54.46
N MET A 101 -15.23 -18.77 53.26
CA MET A 101 -15.47 -20.03 52.54
C MET A 101 -14.55 -21.09 53.14
N GLU A 102 -15.13 -22.00 53.93
CA GLU A 102 -14.50 -23.27 54.26
C GLU A 102 -14.50 -24.17 53.01
N GLU A 103 -13.29 -24.61 52.69
CA GLU A 103 -12.90 -25.57 51.66
C GLU A 103 -13.29 -26.97 52.14
N GLU A 104 -14.39 -27.53 51.64
CA GLU A 104 -14.66 -28.98 51.73
C GLU A 104 -14.29 -29.66 50.41
N ALA A 105 -13.38 -30.62 50.53
CA ALA A 105 -12.87 -31.47 49.48
C ALA A 105 -13.75 -32.72 49.28
N ASP A 106 -13.75 -33.17 48.02
CA ASP A 106 -13.89 -34.54 47.52
C ASP A 106 -15.20 -35.31 47.79
N ASP A 107 -15.99 -35.51 46.72
CA ASP A 107 -16.46 -36.86 46.40
C ASP A 107 -16.60 -37.06 44.89
N GLU A 108 -15.92 -38.11 44.39
CA GLU A 108 -15.91 -38.57 43.02
C GLU A 108 -17.20 -39.32 42.71
N GLY A 109 -17.83 -39.02 41.57
CA GLY A 109 -19.00 -39.76 41.11
C GLY A 109 -19.19 -39.58 39.62
N GLY A 110 -18.41 -40.32 38.83
CA GLY A 110 -18.57 -40.39 37.39
C GLY A 110 -19.95 -40.93 37.00
N ASN A 111 -20.53 -40.34 35.97
CA ASN A 111 -21.48 -41.03 35.13
C ASN A 111 -21.24 -40.59 33.68
N GLU A 112 -20.77 -41.55 32.90
CA GLU A 112 -20.65 -41.51 31.45
C GLU A 112 -22.07 -41.53 30.86
N GLU A 113 -22.48 -40.47 30.17
CA GLU A 113 -23.52 -40.58 29.15
C GLU A 113 -22.98 -39.95 27.86
N GLU A 114 -22.80 -40.84 26.88
CA GLU A 114 -22.46 -40.59 25.49
C GLU A 114 -23.60 -39.79 24.83
N GLU A 115 -23.28 -38.63 24.27
CA GLU A 115 -24.02 -38.09 23.13
C GLU A 115 -23.04 -37.74 22.01
N GLU A 116 -23.03 -38.61 20.99
CA GLU A 116 -22.57 -38.31 19.65
C GLU A 116 -23.47 -37.22 19.04
N GLU A 117 -22.92 -36.04 18.74
CA GLU A 117 -23.39 -35.25 17.60
C GLU A 117 -22.36 -34.18 17.19
N GLY A 118 -21.97 -34.19 15.90
CA GLY A 118 -21.61 -32.95 15.19
C GLY A 118 -20.14 -32.58 15.06
N GLN A 119 -19.32 -33.44 14.44
CA GLN A 119 -18.10 -33.00 13.75
C GLN A 119 -18.44 -32.23 12.47
N GLU A 120 -18.50 -30.89 12.51
CA GLU A 120 -18.35 -30.06 11.29
C GLU A 120 -18.06 -28.58 11.63
N LYS A 121 -16.89 -28.25 12.23
CA LYS A 121 -16.51 -26.83 12.38
C LYS A 121 -15.02 -26.51 12.61
N ALA A 122 -14.11 -27.29 12.04
CA ALA A 122 -12.68 -27.00 12.12
C ALA A 122 -12.04 -27.00 10.73
N GLU A 123 -12.33 -25.98 9.92
CA GLU A 123 -11.61 -25.79 8.64
C GLU A 123 -11.59 -24.32 8.13
N LEU A 124 -11.73 -23.32 9.01
CA LEU A 124 -11.73 -21.90 8.58
C LEU A 124 -10.60 -21.01 9.15
N ASP A 125 -9.76 -21.51 10.06
CA ASP A 125 -8.72 -20.68 10.72
C ASP A 125 -7.32 -20.77 10.08
N ASP A 126 -7.09 -21.63 9.07
CA ASP A 126 -5.77 -21.81 8.42
C ASP A 126 -5.63 -21.14 7.04
N VAL A 127 -6.61 -20.34 6.59
CA VAL A 127 -6.61 -19.69 5.27
C VAL A 127 -6.21 -18.20 5.32
N ILE A 128 -5.61 -17.74 6.43
CA ILE A 128 -4.94 -16.43 6.52
C ILE A 128 -3.42 -16.60 6.64
N GLY A 129 -2.88 -17.56 5.88
CA GLY A 129 -1.46 -17.54 5.51
C GLY A 129 -1.22 -16.39 4.52
N ASP A 130 -0.46 -15.39 4.95
CA ASP A 130 -0.21 -14.12 4.26
C ASP A 130 0.21 -14.32 2.78
N PRO A 131 -0.65 -14.04 1.79
CA PRO A 131 -0.31 -14.21 0.38
C PRO A 131 0.65 -13.11 -0.12
N MET A 132 0.99 -12.12 0.70
CA MET A 132 1.87 -11.01 0.31
C MET A 132 3.35 -11.42 0.28
N ASP A 133 3.80 -12.31 1.16
CA ASP A 133 5.20 -12.76 1.20
C ASP A 133 5.58 -13.61 -0.03
N LYS A 134 4.61 -14.29 -0.65
CA LYS A 134 4.87 -15.12 -1.83
C LYS A 134 4.97 -14.33 -3.13
N ILE A 135 4.46 -13.09 -3.20
CA ILE A 135 4.46 -12.28 -4.44
C ILE A 135 5.69 -11.35 -4.51
N VAL A 136 6.31 -11.01 -3.37
CA VAL A 136 7.59 -10.27 -3.35
C VAL A 136 8.75 -11.13 -3.91
N GLY A 137 8.63 -12.46 -3.87
CA GLY A 137 9.66 -13.39 -4.33
C GLY A 137 9.84 -13.54 -5.84
N GLU A 138 8.84 -13.20 -6.68
CA GLU A 138 8.88 -13.55 -8.11
C GLU A 138 9.22 -12.39 -9.07
N MET A 139 9.29 -11.13 -8.57
CA MET A 139 9.71 -9.97 -9.39
C MET A 139 10.95 -9.21 -8.86
N GLY A 140 11.61 -9.73 -7.82
CA GLY A 140 12.76 -9.10 -7.16
C GLY A 140 14.11 -9.47 -7.77
N GLY A 141 14.46 -8.92 -8.93
CA GLY A 141 15.87 -8.74 -9.29
C GLY A 141 16.50 -7.73 -8.32
N THR A 142 17.39 -8.18 -7.46
CA THR A 142 18.08 -7.40 -6.42
C THR A 142 18.83 -6.19 -7.01
N ALA A 143 18.17 -5.04 -7.03
CA ALA A 143 18.83 -3.74 -7.06
C ALA A 143 19.11 -3.34 -5.61
N GLN A 144 20.33 -3.64 -5.18
CA GLN A 144 20.91 -3.25 -3.91
C GLN A 144 20.78 -1.72 -3.73
N PRO A 145 20.11 -1.21 -2.67
CA PRO A 145 20.05 0.23 -2.41
C PRO A 145 21.43 0.71 -1.98
N CYS A 146 21.90 1.81 -2.57
CA CYS A 146 22.99 2.60 -2.00
C CYS A 146 22.42 3.38 -0.82
N GLU A 147 22.84 3.01 0.39
CA GLU A 147 22.60 3.77 1.62
C GLU A 147 23.49 5.02 1.60
N GLU A 148 22.86 6.19 1.68
CA GLU A 148 23.47 7.42 2.19
C GLU A 148 23.16 7.47 3.70
N GLU A 149 24.22 7.34 4.51
CA GLU A 149 24.17 7.49 5.95
C GLU A 149 24.06 9.00 6.32
N GLU A 150 22.99 9.37 7.02
CA GLU A 150 23.00 10.53 7.92
C GLU A 150 22.90 10.01 9.37
N GLU A 151 23.88 10.42 10.18
CA GLU A 151 24.03 10.09 11.58
C GLU A 151 22.93 10.75 12.45
N GLY A 152 22.36 9.98 13.36
CA GLY A 152 21.46 10.48 14.40
C GLY A 152 21.41 9.54 15.59
N GLU A 153 22.31 9.76 16.55
CA GLU A 153 22.33 9.11 17.86
C GLU A 153 20.99 9.28 18.60
N ASN A 154 20.40 8.20 19.10
CA ASN A 154 19.91 8.21 20.48
C ASN A 154 19.72 6.82 21.08
N GLN A 155 20.16 6.68 22.32
CA GLN A 155 20.13 5.49 23.15
C GLN A 155 18.74 5.26 23.76
N GLY A 156 18.35 3.99 23.95
CA GLY A 156 17.20 3.64 24.77
C GLY A 156 17.03 2.13 24.94
N GLN A 157 17.37 1.64 26.13
CA GLN A 157 17.28 0.25 26.58
C GLN A 157 15.84 -0.30 26.58
N SER A 158 15.65 -1.57 26.22
CA SER A 158 14.86 -2.52 27.03
C SER A 158 14.97 -3.97 26.51
N GLN A 159 15.26 -4.87 27.45
CA GLN A 159 14.93 -6.31 27.58
C GLN A 159 13.73 -6.76 26.70
N GLY A 160 13.64 -7.95 26.09
CA GLY A 160 14.32 -9.23 26.26
C GLY A 160 13.28 -10.33 26.55
N GLU A 161 13.08 -11.29 25.64
CA GLU A 161 12.53 -12.67 25.85
C GLU A 161 12.48 -13.40 24.48
N ASN A 162 13.41 -14.32 24.19
CA ASN A 162 13.34 -15.76 24.40
C ASN A 162 12.11 -16.47 23.80
N THR A 163 12.31 -17.16 22.66
CA THR A 163 11.72 -18.48 22.42
C THR A 163 12.63 -19.26 21.48
N SER A 164 13.30 -20.25 22.05
CA SER A 164 14.05 -21.29 21.35
C SER A 164 13.15 -22.51 21.23
N THR A 165 12.90 -22.98 20.01
CA THR A 165 12.39 -24.32 19.70
C THR A 165 13.32 -24.83 18.59
N GLU A 166 14.34 -25.57 19.00
CA GLU A 166 14.40 -27.02 19.00
C GLU A 166 14.54 -27.58 17.57
N SER A 167 15.69 -28.20 17.39
CA SER A 167 16.32 -28.59 16.14
C SER A 167 16.01 -30.05 15.87
N GLU A 168 15.41 -30.37 14.72
CA GLU A 168 15.45 -31.72 14.14
C GLU A 168 15.86 -31.69 12.67
N ASN A 169 17.09 -32.18 12.44
CA ASN A 169 17.55 -33.02 11.32
C ASN A 169 16.98 -32.76 9.91
N HIS A 170 17.78 -32.09 9.06
CA HIS A 170 17.78 -32.34 7.62
C HIS A 170 19.22 -32.21 7.06
N PRO A 171 19.55 -32.86 5.93
CA PRO A 171 20.84 -33.44 5.64
C PRO A 171 21.70 -32.42 4.87
N GLU A 172 22.98 -32.70 4.82
CA GLU A 172 23.97 -31.97 4.05
C GLU A 172 23.56 -31.84 2.58
N GLU A 173 22.99 -30.69 2.18
CA GLU A 173 22.85 -30.29 0.79
C GLU A 173 24.14 -29.59 0.35
N GLU A 174 24.86 -30.26 -0.52
CA GLU A 174 26.05 -29.77 -1.21
C GLU A 174 25.74 -28.43 -1.91
N SER A 175 26.49 -27.40 -1.54
CA SER A 175 26.44 -26.09 -2.15
C SER A 175 26.91 -26.15 -3.60
N HIS A 176 25.96 -26.37 -4.51
CA HIS A 176 26.13 -26.14 -5.94
C HIS A 176 26.30 -24.63 -6.19
N VAL A 177 27.56 -24.18 -6.14
CA VAL A 177 28.01 -22.90 -6.68
C VAL A 177 27.73 -22.93 -8.19
N SER A 178 26.60 -22.36 -8.60
CA SER A 178 26.25 -22.18 -10.01
C SER A 178 27.34 -21.34 -10.70
N PRO A 179 28.03 -21.86 -11.73
CA PRO A 179 29.02 -21.10 -12.47
C PRO A 179 28.32 -19.96 -13.22
N ARG A 180 28.58 -18.73 -12.76
CA ARG A 180 28.12 -17.50 -13.40
C ARG A 180 28.58 -17.53 -14.87
N PRO A 181 27.66 -17.49 -15.86
CA PRO A 181 28.05 -17.57 -17.25
C PRO A 181 28.93 -16.36 -17.60
N PRO A 182 30.02 -16.55 -18.38
CA PRO A 182 30.81 -15.43 -18.84
C PRO A 182 29.92 -14.54 -19.70
N THR A 183 29.62 -13.34 -19.20
CA THR A 183 28.98 -12.28 -19.96
C THR A 183 29.95 -11.84 -21.04
N THR A 184 29.94 -12.59 -22.15
CA THR A 184 30.62 -12.25 -23.38
C THR A 184 30.01 -10.94 -23.86
N ARG A 185 30.67 -9.83 -23.51
CA ARG A 185 30.54 -8.55 -24.20
C ARG A 185 30.98 -8.79 -25.63
N SER A 186 30.06 -9.33 -26.44
CA SER A 186 30.18 -9.44 -27.88
C SER A 186 30.41 -8.02 -28.38
N CYS A 187 31.64 -7.77 -28.83
CA CYS A 187 32.00 -6.63 -29.64
C CYS A 187 31.12 -6.71 -30.88
N ARG A 188 29.92 -6.11 -30.82
CA ARG A 188 29.08 -5.87 -31.98
C ARG A 188 29.92 -5.00 -32.90
N SER A 189 30.61 -5.67 -33.82
CA SER A 189 31.21 -5.08 -35.01
C SER A 189 30.19 -4.11 -35.57
N ALA A 190 30.62 -2.86 -35.82
CA ALA A 190 29.80 -1.85 -36.44
C ALA A 190 29.28 -2.44 -37.75
N ARG A 191 28.03 -2.90 -37.72
CA ARG A 191 27.32 -3.40 -38.89
C ARG A 191 27.18 -2.19 -39.78
N THR A 192 28.09 -2.04 -40.73
CA THR A 192 28.01 -1.06 -41.81
C THR A 192 26.63 -1.24 -42.41
N ARG A 193 25.70 -0.36 -42.05
CA ARG A 193 24.38 -0.32 -42.71
C ARG A 193 24.73 -0.06 -44.16
N GLN A 194 24.57 -1.07 -45.02
CA GLN A 194 24.59 -0.87 -46.45
C GLN A 194 23.47 0.12 -46.72
N ARG A 195 23.86 1.39 -46.89
CA ARG A 195 22.94 2.47 -47.24
C ARG A 195 22.38 2.05 -48.58
N ASN A 196 21.07 1.85 -48.64
CA ASN A 196 20.38 1.50 -49.87
C ASN A 196 20.37 2.78 -50.72
N SER A 197 21.51 3.10 -51.34
CA SER A 197 21.68 4.30 -52.15
C SER A 197 20.85 4.11 -53.41
N GLN A 198 19.66 4.71 -53.43
CA GLN A 198 18.97 4.88 -54.69
C GLN A 198 19.86 5.72 -55.61
N PRO A 199 19.93 5.39 -56.91
CA PRO A 199 20.67 6.20 -57.85
C PRO A 199 20.11 7.63 -57.81
N VAL A 200 20.98 8.59 -57.53
CA VAL A 200 20.63 10.01 -57.44
C VAL A 200 20.32 10.52 -58.85
N ASP A 201 19.23 11.26 -59.01
CA ASP A 201 18.87 11.85 -60.30
C ASP A 201 19.86 12.96 -60.68
N GLN A 202 20.49 12.84 -61.85
CA GLN A 202 21.52 13.78 -62.31
C GLN A 202 20.97 15.19 -62.55
N ASP A 203 19.71 15.30 -62.97
CA ASP A 203 19.07 16.59 -63.24
C ASP A 203 18.86 17.36 -61.93
N GLU A 204 18.53 16.67 -60.83
CA GLU A 204 18.41 17.27 -59.50
C GLU A 204 19.77 17.72 -58.97
N VAL A 205 20.82 16.91 -59.17
CA VAL A 205 22.19 17.25 -58.78
C VAL A 205 22.67 18.51 -59.49
N SER A 206 22.44 18.61 -60.80
CA SER A 206 22.80 19.77 -61.61
C SER A 206 22.00 21.02 -61.21
N GLY A 207 20.71 20.86 -60.91
CA GLY A 207 19.87 21.95 -60.41
C GLY A 207 20.37 22.49 -59.06
N VAL A 208 20.73 21.60 -58.13
CA VAL A 208 21.27 21.96 -56.81
C VAL A 208 22.66 22.60 -56.94
N SER A 209 23.54 22.09 -57.81
CA SER A 209 24.87 22.69 -58.03
C SER A 209 24.77 24.10 -58.63
N ALA A 210 23.84 24.34 -59.55
CA ALA A 210 23.55 25.66 -60.09
C ALA A 210 23.04 26.64 -59.02
N GLN A 211 22.17 26.20 -58.09
CA GLN A 211 21.67 27.03 -56.99
C GLN A 211 22.81 27.50 -56.05
N PHE A 212 23.76 26.61 -55.73
CA PHE A 212 24.92 26.98 -54.92
C PHE A 212 25.84 27.98 -55.62
N LEU A 213 26.04 27.85 -56.93
CA LEU A 213 26.81 28.81 -57.73
C LEU A 213 26.14 30.19 -57.80
N ALA A 214 24.81 30.23 -57.88
CA ALA A 214 24.03 31.46 -57.84
C ALA A 214 24.02 32.12 -56.44
N GLY A 215 24.41 31.37 -55.40
CA GLY A 215 24.32 31.81 -54.00
C GLY A 215 22.88 31.82 -53.46
N GLU A 216 21.98 31.05 -54.09
CA GLU A 216 20.60 30.91 -53.66
C GLU A 216 20.47 29.92 -52.49
N LYS A 217 19.39 30.05 -51.71
CA LYS A 217 19.10 29.08 -50.64
C LYS A 217 18.61 27.77 -51.26
N VAL A 218 19.42 26.73 -51.13
CA VAL A 218 19.08 25.38 -51.61
C VAL A 218 17.89 24.81 -50.83
N THR A 219 16.89 24.34 -51.56
CA THR A 219 15.66 23.75 -51.00
C THR A 219 15.74 22.25 -50.78
N CYS A 220 16.78 21.59 -51.29
CA CYS A 220 16.97 20.15 -51.11
C CYS A 220 17.32 19.81 -49.65
N GLU A 221 16.59 18.85 -49.08
CA GLU A 221 16.79 18.34 -47.71
C GLU A 221 17.52 16.99 -47.68
N ASP A 222 17.90 16.44 -48.84
CA ASP A 222 18.60 15.16 -48.92
C ASP A 222 20.13 15.38 -48.89
N PRO A 223 20.83 14.90 -47.84
CA PRO A 223 22.28 15.04 -47.74
C PRO A 223 23.06 14.29 -48.82
N ASP A 224 22.47 13.27 -49.46
CA ASP A 224 23.12 12.47 -50.49
C ASP A 224 23.10 13.20 -51.84
N VAL A 225 22.01 13.90 -52.16
CA VAL A 225 21.90 14.79 -53.33
C VAL A 225 22.86 15.96 -53.22
N ILE A 226 22.92 16.62 -52.04
CA ILE A 226 23.89 17.70 -51.78
C ILE A 226 25.33 17.17 -51.87
N GLY A 227 25.58 15.95 -51.39
CA GLY A 227 26.88 15.29 -51.51
C GLY A 227 27.31 15.07 -52.96
N ALA A 228 26.41 14.59 -53.82
CA ALA A 228 26.67 14.44 -55.25
C ALA A 228 26.90 15.79 -55.94
N ALA A 229 26.16 16.84 -55.55
CA ALA A 229 26.37 18.20 -56.06
C ALA A 229 27.72 18.79 -55.66
N ILE A 230 28.25 18.46 -54.46
CA ILE A 230 29.62 18.84 -54.06
C ILE A 230 30.65 18.19 -54.99
N THR A 231 30.48 16.91 -55.34
CA THR A 231 31.38 16.22 -56.27
C THR A 231 31.34 16.84 -57.67
N ASP A 232 30.15 17.16 -58.19
CA ASP A 232 29.98 17.88 -59.47
C ASP A 232 30.67 19.26 -59.45
N LEU A 233 30.50 20.03 -58.38
CA LEU A 233 31.17 21.33 -58.21
C LEU A 233 32.70 21.20 -58.09
N GLU A 234 33.21 20.14 -57.46
CA GLU A 234 34.64 19.85 -57.35
C GLU A 234 35.25 19.50 -58.71
N GLU A 235 34.56 18.70 -59.52
CA GLU A 235 34.96 18.38 -60.89
C GLU A 235 35.01 19.65 -61.77
N GLN A 236 33.95 20.47 -61.74
CA GLN A 236 33.90 21.73 -62.50
C GLN A 236 34.94 22.75 -62.05
N ARG A 237 35.28 22.80 -60.75
CA ARG A 237 36.38 23.64 -60.24
C ARG A 237 37.71 23.22 -60.86
N ASP A 238 37.98 21.92 -60.90
CA ASP A 238 39.24 21.38 -61.37
C ASP A 238 39.39 21.56 -62.89
N GLU A 239 38.31 21.44 -63.66
CA GLU A 239 38.27 21.81 -65.07
C GLU A 239 38.60 23.28 -65.31
N ASN A 240 38.03 24.20 -64.52
CA ASN A 240 38.33 25.64 -64.63
C ASN A 240 39.78 25.99 -64.26
N LEU A 241 40.35 25.30 -63.27
CA LEU A 241 41.78 25.43 -62.93
C LEU A 241 42.68 24.96 -64.08
N ASN A 242 42.34 23.84 -64.72
CA ASN A 242 43.09 23.31 -65.87
C ASN A 242 43.00 24.22 -67.10
N ASN A 243 41.87 24.92 -67.26
CA ASN A 243 41.66 25.88 -68.35
C ASN A 243 42.26 27.28 -68.08
N GLY A 244 42.78 27.54 -66.87
CA GLY A 244 43.35 28.83 -66.48
C GLY A 244 42.33 29.89 -66.04
N ASN A 245 41.06 29.53 -65.84
CA ASN A 245 39.99 30.42 -65.40
C ASN A 245 39.95 30.51 -63.86
N PHE A 246 40.90 31.26 -63.28
CA PHE A 246 41.04 31.35 -61.83
C PHE A 246 39.88 32.08 -61.13
N GLU A 247 39.22 33.02 -61.80
CA GLU A 247 38.12 33.76 -61.17
C GLU A 247 36.90 32.87 -60.93
N ASP A 248 36.57 32.02 -61.91
CA ASP A 248 35.46 31.08 -61.77
C ASP A 248 35.80 29.96 -60.79
N SER A 249 37.04 29.44 -60.77
CA SER A 249 37.43 28.42 -59.78
C SER A 249 37.29 28.92 -58.34
N VAL A 250 37.51 30.21 -58.06
CA VAL A 250 37.25 30.80 -56.74
C VAL A 250 35.74 30.84 -56.42
N LYS A 251 34.88 31.10 -57.41
CA LYS A 251 33.41 31.03 -57.23
C LYS A 251 32.96 29.62 -56.91
N TYR A 252 33.42 28.62 -57.67
CA TYR A 252 33.18 27.20 -57.40
C TYR A 252 33.66 26.80 -56.02
N HIS A 253 34.85 27.26 -55.60
CA HIS A 253 35.36 26.97 -54.26
C HIS A 253 34.45 27.52 -53.15
N ARG A 254 33.95 28.76 -53.28
CA ARG A 254 32.98 29.32 -52.32
C ARG A 254 31.66 28.54 -52.32
N ALA A 255 31.18 28.12 -53.50
CA ALA A 255 29.98 27.28 -53.61
C ALA A 255 30.17 25.92 -52.92
N ILE A 256 31.34 25.29 -53.05
CA ILE A 256 31.69 24.03 -52.38
C ILE A 256 31.69 24.19 -50.86
N GLU A 257 32.29 25.25 -50.31
CA GLU A 257 32.28 25.49 -48.85
C GLU A 257 30.84 25.70 -48.32
N ASN A 258 30.03 26.48 -49.04
CA ASN A 258 28.61 26.66 -48.70
C ASN A 258 27.83 25.34 -48.79
N ALA A 259 28.08 24.53 -49.82
CA ALA A 259 27.43 23.24 -50.00
C ALA A 259 27.83 22.24 -48.91
N LYS A 260 29.11 22.19 -48.51
CA LYS A 260 29.60 21.37 -47.39
C LYS A 260 28.95 21.78 -46.07
N GLN A 261 28.82 23.08 -45.81
CA GLN A 261 28.14 23.58 -44.61
C GLN A 261 26.65 23.19 -44.61
N GLN A 262 25.94 23.41 -45.72
CA GLN A 262 24.54 23.04 -45.86
C GLN A 262 24.31 21.52 -45.73
N GLN A 263 25.19 20.71 -46.32
CA GLN A 263 25.14 19.25 -46.20
C GLN A 263 25.25 18.83 -44.73
N LEU A 264 26.24 19.38 -44.03
CA LEU A 264 26.47 19.09 -42.62
C LEU A 264 25.27 19.51 -41.76
N ASP A 265 24.70 20.69 -41.98
CA ASP A 265 23.51 21.14 -41.26
C ASP A 265 22.29 20.26 -41.55
N THR A 266 22.16 19.76 -42.78
CA THR A 266 21.10 18.83 -43.18
C THR A 266 21.25 17.49 -42.47
N ILE A 267 22.47 16.93 -42.42
CA ILE A 267 22.75 15.69 -41.68
C ILE A 267 22.46 15.88 -40.19
N LYS A 268 22.83 17.02 -39.59
CA LYS A 268 22.54 17.35 -38.19
C LYS A 268 21.03 17.34 -37.91
N ARG A 269 20.24 17.98 -38.77
CA ARG A 269 18.76 17.98 -38.65
C ARG A 269 18.19 16.58 -38.79
N GLN A 270 18.63 15.80 -39.77
CA GLN A 270 18.19 14.42 -39.94
C GLN A 270 18.50 13.56 -38.71
N CYS A 271 19.72 13.67 -38.16
CA CYS A 271 20.11 12.97 -36.93
C CYS A 271 19.24 13.38 -35.72
N SER A 272 18.89 14.66 -35.62
CA SER A 272 18.01 15.19 -34.57
C SER A 272 16.58 14.67 -34.71
N ALA A 273 16.04 14.66 -35.93
CA ALA A 273 14.70 14.13 -36.22
C ALA A 273 14.61 12.62 -35.90
N GLU A 274 15.58 11.82 -36.33
CA GLU A 274 15.65 10.38 -36.01
C GLU A 274 15.70 10.14 -34.50
N MET A 275 16.52 10.92 -33.77
CA MET A 275 16.60 10.81 -32.31
C MET A 275 15.30 11.26 -31.63
N GLN A 276 14.62 12.28 -32.15
CA GLN A 276 13.36 12.76 -31.62
C GLN A 276 12.25 11.71 -31.79
N GLU A 277 12.18 11.05 -32.95
CA GLU A 277 11.25 9.95 -33.20
C GLU A 277 11.50 8.77 -32.26
N ASP A 278 12.76 8.32 -32.13
CA ASP A 278 13.14 7.23 -31.22
C ASP A 278 12.80 7.53 -29.76
N VAL A 279 13.12 8.73 -29.27
CA VAL A 279 12.76 9.16 -27.91
C VAL A 279 11.24 9.22 -27.74
N SER A 280 10.51 9.69 -28.75
CA SER A 280 9.04 9.75 -28.69
C SER A 280 8.40 8.36 -28.63
N SER A 281 8.91 7.39 -29.38
CA SER A 281 8.46 5.99 -29.34
C SER A 281 8.73 5.37 -27.97
N ARG A 282 9.97 5.50 -27.46
CA ARG A 282 10.34 4.99 -26.13
C ARG A 282 9.52 5.64 -25.01
N ARG A 283 9.12 6.90 -25.17
CA ARG A 283 8.26 7.60 -24.22
C ARG A 283 6.83 7.07 -24.26
N ALA A 284 6.26 6.81 -25.44
CA ALA A 284 4.95 6.21 -25.59
C ALA A 284 4.89 4.80 -24.95
N GLU A 285 5.89 3.96 -25.21
CA GLU A 285 5.99 2.61 -24.60
C GLU A 285 6.08 2.67 -23.06
N THR A 286 6.88 3.61 -22.53
CA THR A 286 7.02 3.80 -21.08
C THR A 286 5.71 4.30 -20.47
N GLN A 287 4.97 5.16 -21.19
CA GLN A 287 3.67 5.65 -20.78
C GLN A 287 2.63 4.52 -20.72
N GLU A 288 2.51 3.73 -21.77
CA GLU A 288 1.59 2.58 -21.79
C GLU A 288 1.92 1.58 -20.66
N SER A 289 3.20 1.29 -20.44
CA SER A 289 3.63 0.41 -19.35
C SER A 289 3.26 0.97 -17.97
N PHE A 290 3.39 2.29 -17.78
CA PHE A 290 3.01 2.95 -16.54
C PHE A 290 1.49 2.97 -16.32
N ASP A 291 0.71 3.20 -17.39
CA ASP A 291 -0.75 3.18 -17.32
C ASP A 291 -1.28 1.78 -16.99
N ASN A 292 -0.69 0.73 -17.57
CA ASN A 292 -0.98 -0.66 -17.22
C ASN A 292 -0.64 -0.94 -15.75
N PHE A 293 0.52 -0.50 -15.27
CA PHE A 293 0.88 -0.61 -13.85
C PHE A 293 -0.14 0.08 -12.92
N LEU A 294 -0.61 1.29 -13.27
CA LEU A 294 -1.61 1.99 -12.47
C LEU A 294 -2.95 1.25 -12.44
N LYS A 295 -3.35 0.66 -13.56
CA LYS A 295 -4.57 -0.17 -13.63
C LYS A 295 -4.44 -1.40 -12.73
N ASP A 296 -3.32 -2.12 -12.79
CA ASP A 296 -3.08 -3.30 -11.97
C ASP A 296 -3.04 -2.95 -10.47
N MET A 297 -2.40 -1.84 -10.10
CA MET A 297 -2.37 -1.36 -8.72
C MET A 297 -3.76 -1.01 -8.20
N LYS A 298 -4.60 -0.39 -9.04
CA LYS A 298 -5.99 -0.07 -8.68
C LYS A 298 -6.84 -1.31 -8.48
N GLU A 299 -6.68 -2.33 -9.32
CA GLU A 299 -7.39 -3.60 -9.16
C GLU A 299 -7.00 -4.29 -7.85
N ARG A 300 -5.71 -4.31 -7.52
CA ARG A 300 -5.23 -4.85 -6.23
C ARG A 300 -5.72 -4.06 -5.03
N GLU A 301 -5.79 -2.73 -5.12
CA GLU A 301 -6.36 -1.87 -4.08
C GLU A 301 -7.84 -2.20 -3.84
N GLN A 302 -8.60 -2.43 -4.90
CA GLN A 302 -10.00 -2.84 -4.80
C GLN A 302 -10.15 -4.22 -4.16
N GLN A 303 -9.36 -5.21 -4.59
CA GLN A 303 -9.36 -6.55 -3.99
C GLN A 303 -9.01 -6.52 -2.50
N LEU A 304 -8.11 -5.62 -2.09
CA LEU A 304 -7.76 -5.44 -0.68
C LEU A 304 -8.94 -4.87 0.13
N GLU A 305 -9.65 -3.89 -0.44
CA GLU A 305 -10.82 -3.28 0.21
C GLU A 305 -12.00 -4.27 0.32
N ASP A 306 -12.24 -5.07 -0.72
CA ASP A 306 -13.28 -6.11 -0.72
C ASP A 306 -13.01 -7.14 0.41
N LYS A 307 -11.75 -7.55 0.58
CA LYS A 307 -11.34 -8.42 1.70
C LYS A 307 -11.55 -7.77 3.07
N PHE A 308 -11.30 -6.47 3.21
CA PHE A 308 -11.56 -5.77 4.46
C PHE A 308 -13.04 -5.72 4.81
N VAL A 309 -13.91 -5.51 3.82
CA VAL A 309 -15.36 -5.55 4.01
C VAL A 309 -15.81 -6.95 4.41
N GLU A 310 -15.30 -7.99 3.76
CA GLU A 310 -15.60 -9.38 4.11
C GLU A 310 -15.20 -9.70 5.56
N GLN A 311 -13.98 -9.33 5.97
CA GLN A 311 -13.50 -9.50 7.35
C GLN A 311 -14.37 -8.76 8.38
N GLN A 312 -14.76 -7.52 8.09
CA GLN A 312 -15.63 -6.74 8.98
C GLN A 312 -17.02 -7.38 9.11
N ASN A 313 -17.57 -7.89 8.02
CA ASN A 313 -18.89 -8.54 8.03
C ASN A 313 -18.83 -9.87 8.78
N ALA A 314 -17.77 -10.67 8.58
CA ALA A 314 -17.54 -11.90 9.32
C ALA A 314 -17.42 -11.66 10.83
N LEU A 315 -16.65 -10.64 11.23
CA LEU A 315 -16.52 -10.25 12.64
C LEU A 315 -17.88 -9.84 13.23
N LYS A 316 -18.64 -8.99 12.53
CA LYS A 316 -19.97 -8.56 12.98
C LYS A 316 -20.94 -9.72 13.12
N SER A 317 -20.96 -10.63 12.16
CA SER A 317 -21.84 -11.81 12.20
C SER A 317 -21.49 -12.72 13.38
N ARG A 318 -20.19 -12.89 13.69
CA ARG A 318 -19.74 -13.59 14.89
C ARG A 318 -20.20 -12.87 16.16
N GLN A 319 -19.97 -11.56 16.26
CA GLN A 319 -20.36 -10.76 17.42
C GLN A 319 -21.88 -10.75 17.66
N GLU A 320 -22.68 -10.75 16.59
CA GLU A 320 -24.14 -10.87 16.68
C GLU A 320 -24.53 -12.23 17.25
N LYS A 321 -23.94 -13.32 16.74
CA LYS A 321 -24.18 -14.66 17.29
C LYS A 321 -23.74 -14.76 18.74
N ASP A 322 -22.59 -14.21 19.11
CA ASP A 322 -22.08 -14.23 20.48
C ASP A 322 -23.04 -13.49 21.44
N LEU A 323 -23.71 -12.41 20.98
CA LEU A 323 -24.77 -11.73 21.76
C LEU A 323 -26.06 -12.55 21.85
N GLU A 324 -26.46 -13.24 20.78
CA GLU A 324 -27.62 -14.15 20.80
C GLU A 324 -27.40 -15.31 21.77
N ASP A 325 -26.23 -15.95 21.72
CA ASP A 325 -25.86 -17.05 22.61
C ASP A 325 -25.80 -16.57 24.07
N PHE A 326 -25.28 -15.35 24.32
CA PHE A 326 -25.30 -14.71 25.63
C PHE A 326 -26.73 -14.48 26.14
N ASP A 327 -27.62 -13.91 25.32
CA ASP A 327 -29.01 -13.67 25.69
C ASP A 327 -29.75 -15.00 25.94
N ASN A 328 -29.47 -16.04 25.17
CA ASN A 328 -30.02 -17.38 25.37
C ASN A 328 -29.52 -18.00 26.70
N GLU A 329 -28.24 -17.86 27.03
CA GLU A 329 -27.67 -18.34 28.30
C GLU A 329 -28.34 -17.64 29.49
N TRP A 330 -28.50 -16.32 29.45
CA TRP A 330 -29.13 -15.55 30.53
C TRP A 330 -30.62 -15.82 30.69
N ASN A 331 -31.31 -16.18 29.61
CA ASN A 331 -32.71 -16.61 29.64
C ASN A 331 -32.89 -18.10 30.00
N SER A 332 -31.80 -18.86 30.15
CA SER A 332 -31.86 -20.28 30.50
C SER A 332 -32.45 -20.49 31.90
N GLU A 333 -33.11 -21.63 32.09
CA GLU A 333 -33.67 -21.99 33.39
C GLU A 333 -32.59 -22.10 34.48
N GLU A 334 -31.38 -22.51 34.11
CA GLU A 334 -30.25 -22.63 35.03
C GLU A 334 -29.87 -21.28 35.64
N LYS A 335 -29.68 -20.24 34.81
CA LYS A 335 -29.41 -18.88 35.31
C LYS A 335 -30.56 -18.35 36.14
N LEU A 336 -31.80 -18.54 35.71
CA LEU A 336 -32.98 -18.12 36.48
C LEU A 336 -33.06 -18.79 37.86
N ARG A 337 -32.67 -20.07 37.97
CA ARG A 337 -32.63 -20.79 39.27
C ARG A 337 -31.62 -20.19 40.26
N GLN A 338 -30.51 -19.62 39.78
CA GLN A 338 -29.51 -18.98 40.64
C GLN A 338 -30.10 -17.78 41.40
N TYR A 339 -30.96 -17.00 40.73
CA TYR A 339 -31.61 -15.83 41.31
C TYR A 339 -32.94 -16.15 42.01
N ASN A 340 -33.60 -17.26 41.69
CA ASN A 340 -34.88 -17.67 42.30
C ASN A 340 -34.76 -18.35 43.68
N ARG A 341 -33.64 -18.15 44.40
CA ARG A 341 -33.41 -18.79 45.70
C ARG A 341 -34.12 -18.03 46.83
N SER A 342 -35.08 -18.67 47.49
CA SER A 342 -35.75 -18.12 48.67
C SER A 342 -34.78 -17.92 49.84
N SER A 343 -34.91 -16.81 50.57
CA SER A 343 -34.08 -16.58 51.76
C SER A 343 -34.36 -17.62 52.86
N GLN A 344 -33.44 -17.71 53.82
CA GLN A 344 -33.66 -18.54 55.02
C GLN A 344 -34.88 -18.07 55.82
N ARG A 345 -35.13 -16.76 55.88
CA ARG A 345 -36.26 -16.18 56.62
C ARG A 345 -37.59 -16.63 56.02
N LEU A 346 -37.73 -16.55 54.69
CA LEU A 346 -38.92 -17.00 53.99
C LEU A 346 -39.16 -18.51 54.21
N ARG A 347 -38.11 -19.33 54.10
CA ARG A 347 -38.18 -20.78 54.37
C ARG A 347 -38.65 -21.10 55.79
N VAL A 348 -38.17 -20.38 56.79
CA VAL A 348 -38.60 -20.53 58.19
C VAL A 348 -40.07 -20.14 58.37
N LEU A 349 -40.51 -19.01 57.80
CA LEU A 349 -41.90 -18.57 57.88
C LEU A 349 -42.87 -19.58 57.23
N ARG A 350 -42.51 -20.15 56.07
CA ARG A 350 -43.29 -21.21 55.40
C ARG A 350 -43.33 -22.50 56.23
N THR A 351 -42.22 -22.87 56.85
CA THR A 351 -42.16 -24.02 57.77
C THR A 351 -43.03 -23.80 59.00
N GLN A 352 -42.99 -22.60 59.59
CA GLN A 352 -43.82 -22.21 60.73
C GLN A 352 -45.31 -22.21 60.35
N GLN A 353 -45.66 -21.68 59.18
CA GLN A 353 -47.02 -21.74 58.63
C GLN A 353 -47.53 -23.18 58.54
N ALA A 354 -46.74 -24.10 57.97
CA ALA A 354 -47.09 -25.51 57.86
C ALA A 354 -47.29 -26.18 59.24
N LEU A 355 -46.44 -25.84 60.22
CA LEU A 355 -46.55 -26.35 61.58
C LEU A 355 -47.82 -25.85 62.29
N LEU A 356 -48.17 -24.57 62.13
CA LEU A 356 -49.39 -23.97 62.69
C LEU A 356 -50.66 -24.58 62.10
N LEU A 357 -50.66 -24.87 60.78
CA LEU A 357 -51.75 -25.58 60.12
C LEU A 357 -51.93 -27.00 60.67
N ARG A 358 -50.83 -27.74 60.88
CA ARG A 358 -50.87 -29.10 61.46
C ARG A 358 -51.40 -29.10 62.89
N THR A 359 -51.12 -28.06 63.66
CA THR A 359 -51.60 -27.89 65.05
C THR A 359 -52.97 -27.22 65.16
N LYS A 360 -53.64 -26.95 64.02
CA LYS A 360 -54.99 -26.36 63.92
C LYS A 360 -55.12 -24.94 64.50
N ARG A 361 -54.02 -24.16 64.52
CA ARG A 361 -54.03 -22.75 64.92
C ARG A 361 -54.17 -21.84 63.70
N PHE A 362 -55.39 -21.76 63.17
CA PHE A 362 -55.63 -21.13 61.87
C PHE A 362 -55.39 -19.62 61.87
N ASP A 363 -55.77 -18.90 62.93
CA ASP A 363 -55.63 -17.43 62.98
C ASP A 363 -54.15 -17.00 62.95
N GLU A 364 -53.30 -17.70 63.72
CA GLU A 364 -51.84 -17.48 63.73
C GLU A 364 -51.24 -17.84 62.36
N ALA A 365 -51.68 -18.96 61.76
CA ALA A 365 -51.20 -19.39 60.44
C ALA A 365 -51.51 -18.36 59.34
N VAL A 366 -52.68 -17.71 59.39
CA VAL A 366 -53.05 -16.64 58.45
C VAL A 366 -52.14 -15.42 58.60
N GLN A 367 -51.79 -15.05 59.83
CA GLN A 367 -50.86 -13.94 60.05
C GLN A 367 -49.46 -14.25 59.53
N VAL A 368 -48.94 -15.45 59.83
CA VAL A 368 -47.63 -15.90 59.31
C VAL A 368 -47.64 -15.99 57.79
N SER A 369 -48.74 -16.43 57.16
CA SER A 369 -48.87 -16.44 55.70
C SER A 369 -48.72 -15.04 55.12
N LYS A 370 -49.46 -14.05 55.64
CA LYS A 370 -49.39 -12.66 55.14
C LYS A 370 -47.98 -12.09 55.22
N ILE A 371 -47.26 -12.39 56.30
CA ILE A 371 -45.86 -11.98 56.47
C ILE A 371 -44.97 -12.72 55.45
N ALA A 372 -45.16 -14.03 55.29
CA ALA A 372 -44.39 -14.83 54.33
C ALA A 372 -44.62 -14.37 52.88
N ASP A 373 -45.87 -14.05 52.51
CA ASP A 373 -46.23 -13.57 51.18
C ASP A 373 -45.61 -12.20 50.91
N GLY A 374 -45.67 -11.27 51.88
CA GLY A 374 -45.00 -9.96 51.75
C GLY A 374 -43.48 -10.05 51.67
N VAL A 375 -42.85 -10.95 52.43
CA VAL A 375 -41.40 -11.21 52.32
C VAL A 375 -41.05 -11.85 50.98
N ALA A 376 -41.88 -12.77 50.48
CA ALA A 376 -41.67 -13.39 49.16
C ALA A 376 -41.75 -12.38 48.02
N GLU A 377 -42.72 -11.45 48.06
CA GLU A 377 -42.83 -10.37 47.07
C GLU A 377 -41.59 -9.46 47.09
N GLN A 378 -41.12 -9.07 48.27
CA GLN A 378 -39.93 -8.24 48.43
C GLN A 378 -38.65 -8.93 47.93
N GLU A 379 -38.44 -10.20 48.32
CA GLU A 379 -37.27 -10.98 47.87
C GLU A 379 -37.30 -11.20 46.35
N THR A 380 -38.48 -11.45 45.78
CA THR A 380 -38.63 -11.63 44.33
C THR A 380 -38.25 -10.35 43.59
N GLN A 381 -38.67 -9.18 44.09
CA GLN A 381 -38.31 -7.90 43.50
C GLN A 381 -36.80 -7.63 43.59
N GLN A 382 -36.20 -7.82 44.77
CA GLN A 382 -34.77 -7.60 44.97
C GLN A 382 -33.91 -8.54 44.13
N ASN A 383 -34.27 -9.83 44.07
CA ASN A 383 -33.56 -10.81 43.24
C ASN A 383 -33.68 -10.47 41.76
N HIS A 384 -34.83 -9.97 41.31
CA HIS A 384 -35.02 -9.51 39.94
C HIS A 384 -34.16 -8.28 39.61
N GLU A 385 -34.12 -7.29 40.51
CA GLU A 385 -33.25 -6.11 40.36
C GLU A 385 -31.78 -6.50 40.29
N HIS A 386 -31.33 -7.43 41.15
CA HIS A 386 -29.97 -7.96 41.15
C HIS A 386 -29.64 -8.69 39.83
N MET A 387 -30.55 -9.53 39.35
CA MET A 387 -30.39 -10.25 38.08
C MET A 387 -30.23 -9.27 36.91
N ILE A 388 -31.02 -8.20 36.86
CA ILE A 388 -30.91 -7.17 35.81
C ILE A 388 -29.57 -6.44 35.90
N ALA A 389 -29.12 -6.10 37.12
CA ALA A 389 -27.85 -5.42 37.32
C ALA A 389 -26.67 -6.27 36.83
N ASP A 390 -26.64 -7.55 37.20
CA ASP A 390 -25.59 -8.48 36.77
C ASP A 390 -25.62 -8.72 35.26
N TYR A 391 -26.82 -8.88 34.68
CA TYR A 391 -27.00 -9.02 33.23
C TYR A 391 -26.41 -7.82 32.49
N ASN A 392 -26.76 -6.60 32.91
CA ASN A 392 -26.26 -5.36 32.28
C ASN A 392 -24.74 -5.23 32.41
N MET A 393 -24.19 -5.56 33.58
CA MET A 393 -22.74 -5.53 33.81
C MET A 393 -22.02 -6.54 32.91
N SER A 394 -22.52 -7.77 32.86
CA SER A 394 -21.96 -8.84 32.04
C SER A 394 -22.05 -8.51 30.54
N ARG A 395 -23.19 -7.99 30.08
CA ARG A 395 -23.40 -7.53 28.71
C ARG A 395 -22.44 -6.40 28.33
N SER A 396 -22.25 -5.42 29.22
CA SER A 396 -21.30 -4.34 29.00
C SER A 396 -19.86 -4.83 28.82
N ILE A 397 -19.46 -5.93 29.47
CA ILE A 397 -18.13 -6.53 29.31
C ILE A 397 -18.00 -7.17 27.92
N VAL A 398 -19.03 -7.87 27.45
CA VAL A 398 -19.05 -8.48 26.10
C VAL A 398 -18.98 -7.40 25.02
N GLU A 399 -19.81 -6.35 25.15
CA GLU A 399 -19.81 -5.22 24.21
C GLU A 399 -18.47 -4.48 24.19
N ALA A 400 -17.82 -4.32 25.35
CA ALA A 400 -16.48 -3.74 25.43
C ALA A 400 -15.43 -4.58 24.67
N LYS A 401 -15.45 -5.91 24.82
CA LYS A 401 -14.58 -6.81 24.06
C LYS A 401 -14.82 -6.72 22.56
N HIS A 402 -16.08 -6.72 22.13
CA HIS A 402 -16.45 -6.57 20.71
C HIS A 402 -15.91 -5.26 20.11
N ALA A 403 -15.94 -4.17 20.89
CA ALA A 403 -15.40 -2.88 20.49
C ALA A 403 -13.87 -2.90 20.36
N GLU A 404 -13.16 -3.55 21.29
CA GLU A 404 -11.70 -3.70 21.25
C GLU A 404 -11.24 -4.56 20.06
N GLU A 405 -11.94 -5.66 19.77
CA GLU A 405 -11.69 -6.51 18.61
C GLU A 405 -11.86 -5.74 17.30
N LEU A 406 -12.95 -4.97 17.17
CA LEU A 406 -13.21 -4.15 16.00
C LEU A 406 -12.14 -3.06 15.83
N ASP A 407 -11.74 -2.37 16.90
CA ASP A 407 -10.67 -1.36 16.84
C ASP A 407 -9.33 -1.99 16.41
N THR A 408 -9.00 -3.17 16.95
CA THR A 408 -7.79 -3.92 16.59
C THR A 408 -7.79 -4.29 15.11
N LEU A 409 -8.92 -4.79 14.59
CA LEU A 409 -9.09 -5.10 13.18
C LEU A 409 -8.92 -3.85 12.31
N LEU A 410 -9.56 -2.74 12.66
CA LEU A 410 -9.46 -1.49 11.89
C LEU A 410 -8.03 -0.94 11.86
N ARG A 411 -7.29 -1.01 12.98
CA ARG A 411 -5.87 -0.64 13.01
C ARG A 411 -5.03 -1.52 12.09
N ALA A 412 -5.26 -2.83 12.10
CA ALA A 412 -4.57 -3.75 11.20
C ALA A 412 -4.88 -3.46 9.72
N GLN A 413 -6.13 -3.14 9.38
CA GLN A 413 -6.53 -2.75 8.03
C GLN A 413 -5.84 -1.45 7.59
N GLU A 414 -5.75 -0.44 8.46
CA GLU A 414 -5.06 0.82 8.13
C GLU A 414 -3.56 0.63 7.92
N ASN A 415 -2.91 -0.22 8.72
CA ASN A 415 -1.50 -0.57 8.51
C ASN A 415 -1.30 -1.20 7.12
N LYS A 416 -2.14 -2.17 6.73
CA LYS A 416 -2.10 -2.79 5.41
C LYS A 416 -2.36 -1.78 4.27
N ARG A 417 -3.27 -0.82 4.45
CA ARG A 417 -3.47 0.29 3.48
C ARG A 417 -2.23 1.15 3.35
N SER A 418 -1.57 1.47 4.46
CA SER A 418 -0.34 2.26 4.48
C SER A 418 0.80 1.54 3.76
N GLU A 419 1.00 0.25 4.07
CA GLU A 419 1.98 -0.62 3.42
C GLU A 419 1.75 -0.70 1.90
N PHE A 420 0.49 -0.91 1.49
CA PHE A 420 0.14 -0.96 0.07
C PHE A 420 0.43 0.37 -0.65
N LYS A 421 0.14 1.51 -0.02
CA LYS A 421 0.46 2.85 -0.56
C LYS A 421 1.97 3.04 -0.72
N SER A 422 2.75 2.68 0.30
CA SER A 422 4.22 2.74 0.26
C SER A 422 4.78 1.86 -0.86
N MET A 423 4.31 0.61 -0.97
CA MET A 423 4.67 -0.30 -2.04
C MET A 423 4.37 0.29 -3.42
N ARG A 424 3.17 0.88 -3.61
CA ARG A 424 2.79 1.53 -4.87
C ARG A 424 3.74 2.68 -5.23
N GLU A 425 4.11 3.51 -4.24
CA GLU A 425 5.05 4.61 -4.44
C GLU A 425 6.43 4.11 -4.86
N ILE A 426 6.99 3.14 -4.14
CA ILE A 426 8.29 2.51 -4.44
C ILE A 426 8.29 1.95 -5.86
N MET A 427 7.25 1.21 -6.23
CA MET A 427 7.13 0.57 -7.55
C MET A 427 6.87 1.58 -8.68
N SER A 428 6.32 2.75 -8.39
CA SER A 428 6.11 3.81 -9.37
C SER A 428 7.39 4.60 -9.70
N ARG A 429 8.34 4.66 -8.76
CA ARG A 429 9.57 5.47 -8.87
C ARG A 429 10.44 5.14 -10.10
N PRO A 430 10.65 3.87 -10.50
CA PRO A 430 11.40 3.54 -11.72
C PRO A 430 10.80 4.14 -12.99
N TYR A 431 9.47 4.17 -13.10
CA TYR A 431 8.78 4.77 -14.25
C TYR A 431 8.98 6.29 -14.28
N GLN A 432 8.85 6.95 -13.13
CA GLN A 432 9.11 8.39 -13.00
C GLN A 432 10.55 8.75 -13.37
N ASN A 433 11.52 7.95 -12.92
CA ASN A 433 12.93 8.12 -13.29
C ASN A 433 13.15 7.91 -14.80
N ARG A 434 12.46 6.95 -15.41
CA ARG A 434 12.53 6.73 -16.86
C ARG A 434 11.90 7.89 -17.65
N PHE A 435 10.80 8.45 -17.18
CA PHE A 435 10.21 9.65 -17.77
C PHE A 435 11.13 10.86 -17.69
N SER A 436 11.73 11.13 -16.52
CA SER A 436 12.65 12.26 -16.38
C SER A 436 13.89 12.09 -17.24
N ALA A 437 14.44 10.87 -17.35
CA ALA A 437 15.51 10.56 -18.27
C ALA A 437 15.12 10.80 -19.74
N LEU A 438 13.97 10.29 -20.18
CA LEU A 438 13.47 10.49 -21.55
C LEU A 438 13.16 11.96 -21.85
N GLN A 439 12.69 12.72 -20.86
CA GLN A 439 12.47 14.17 -21.00
C GLN A 439 13.78 14.93 -21.20
N ILE A 440 14.85 14.54 -20.49
CA ILE A 440 16.19 15.10 -20.73
C ILE A 440 16.67 14.72 -22.14
N GLU A 441 16.46 13.48 -22.59
CA GLU A 441 16.81 13.06 -23.95
C GLU A 441 16.03 13.82 -25.02
N GLU A 442 14.74 14.07 -24.80
CA GLU A 442 13.89 14.85 -25.70
C GLU A 442 14.39 16.30 -25.81
N ASN A 443 14.78 16.92 -24.68
CA ASN A 443 15.35 18.26 -24.68
C ASN A 443 16.71 18.31 -25.39
N ILE A 444 17.48 17.22 -25.38
CA ILE A 444 18.71 17.10 -26.17
C ILE A 444 18.36 16.93 -27.65
N ALA A 445 17.35 16.12 -27.98
CA ALA A 445 16.93 15.84 -29.35
C ALA A 445 16.45 17.10 -30.11
N LYS A 446 15.89 18.08 -29.40
CA LYS A 446 15.44 19.38 -29.95
C LYS A 446 16.58 20.25 -30.50
N ASP A 447 17.83 20.01 -30.08
CA ASP A 447 19.00 20.78 -30.52
C ASP A 447 19.89 19.93 -31.45
N PRO A 448 19.89 20.20 -32.77
CA PRO A 448 20.68 19.44 -33.75
C PRO A 448 22.17 19.43 -33.47
N GLU A 449 22.74 20.53 -32.95
CA GLU A 449 24.17 20.59 -32.62
C GLU A 449 24.50 19.69 -31.44
N ARG A 450 23.64 19.69 -30.43
CA ARG A 450 23.84 18.86 -29.23
C ARG A 450 23.74 17.37 -29.53
N VAL A 451 22.79 16.98 -30.39
CA VAL A 451 22.67 15.60 -30.89
C VAL A 451 23.90 15.20 -31.70
N TRP A 452 24.34 16.06 -32.61
CA TRP A 452 25.52 15.83 -33.44
C TRP A 452 26.77 15.63 -32.60
N LEU A 453 27.01 16.52 -31.64
CA LEU A 453 28.12 16.41 -30.70
C LEU A 453 28.01 15.13 -29.87
N ARG A 454 26.83 14.76 -29.37
CA ARG A 454 26.66 13.51 -28.60
C ARG A 454 26.98 12.27 -29.42
N ARG A 455 26.58 12.24 -30.70
CA ARG A 455 26.82 11.12 -31.62
C ARG A 455 28.30 10.99 -32.01
N HIS A 456 28.97 12.11 -32.28
CA HIS A 456 30.35 12.13 -32.79
C HIS A 456 31.42 12.42 -31.73
N ARG A 457 31.05 12.63 -30.46
CA ARG A 457 32.01 12.83 -29.35
C ARG A 457 32.95 11.63 -29.19
N ASN A 458 32.47 10.42 -29.47
CA ASN A 458 33.28 9.22 -29.39
C ASN A 458 34.20 9.05 -30.61
N ASP A 459 33.78 9.51 -31.78
CA ASP A 459 34.57 9.39 -33.02
C ASP A 459 35.85 10.22 -32.97
N GLN A 460 35.81 11.41 -32.34
CA GLN A 460 37.01 12.22 -32.13
C GLN A 460 37.93 11.68 -31.03
N ASN A 461 37.37 10.99 -30.03
CA ASN A 461 38.14 10.47 -28.91
C ASN A 461 38.77 9.10 -29.17
N ASP A 462 38.34 8.33 -30.16
CA ASP A 462 38.92 7.01 -30.42
C ASP A 462 40.40 7.07 -30.89
N LEU A 463 40.82 8.21 -31.46
CA LEU A 463 42.22 8.47 -31.81
C LEU A 463 43.09 8.88 -30.60
N THR A 464 42.53 9.56 -29.60
CA THR A 464 43.28 10.10 -28.45
C THR A 464 43.16 9.23 -27.19
N SER A 465 42.04 8.55 -26.99
CA SER A 465 41.74 7.77 -25.78
C SER A 465 42.46 6.42 -25.71
N ARG A 466 42.94 5.87 -26.84
CA ARG A 466 43.74 4.64 -26.85
C ARG A 466 45.09 4.76 -26.13
N GLN A 467 45.59 5.97 -25.87
CA GLN A 467 46.89 6.17 -25.22
C GLN A 467 46.83 6.48 -23.72
N LEU A 468 45.64 6.68 -23.14
CA LEU A 468 45.48 6.98 -21.72
C LEU A 468 44.52 5.99 -21.06
N LYS A 469 44.84 4.68 -21.17
CA LYS A 469 44.39 3.72 -20.16
C LYS A 469 45.12 4.05 -18.86
N ASN A 470 44.65 5.10 -18.19
CA ASN A 470 44.96 5.33 -16.79
C ASN A 470 44.46 4.09 -16.05
N SER A 471 45.37 3.19 -15.72
CA SER A 471 45.17 2.17 -14.70
C SER A 471 44.90 2.94 -13.40
N LYS A 472 43.64 3.35 -13.21
CA LYS A 472 43.12 3.66 -11.89
C LYS A 472 43.15 2.33 -11.15
N VAL A 473 44.32 2.02 -10.58
CA VAL A 473 44.46 1.06 -9.51
C VAL A 473 43.52 1.58 -8.44
N ASN A 474 42.32 1.01 -8.39
CA ASN A 474 41.35 1.31 -7.37
C ASN A 474 41.86 0.64 -6.10
N VAL A 475 42.91 1.22 -5.49
CA VAL A 475 43.33 0.90 -4.14
C VAL A 475 42.18 1.37 -3.28
N ARG A 476 41.21 0.48 -3.04
CA ARG A 476 40.23 0.66 -1.97
C ARG A 476 41.04 0.60 -0.69
N LEU A 477 41.49 1.77 -0.23
CA LEU A 477 42.02 1.93 1.12
C LEU A 477 40.89 1.52 2.04
N ASN A 478 41.05 0.36 2.68
CA ASN A 478 40.09 -0.14 3.64
C ASN A 478 40.16 0.77 4.89
N VAL A 479 39.35 1.83 4.90
CA VAL A 479 39.34 2.83 5.98
C VAL A 479 39.04 2.18 7.34
N ALA A 480 38.36 1.02 7.35
CA ALA A 480 38.14 0.23 8.55
C ALA A 480 39.44 -0.29 9.21
N GLU A 481 40.49 -0.60 8.43
CA GLU A 481 41.77 -1.08 8.97
C GLU A 481 42.62 0.04 9.59
N PHE A 482 42.41 1.30 9.18
CA PHE A 482 43.19 2.44 9.68
C PHE A 482 42.55 3.16 10.87
N ASN A 483 41.26 2.96 11.13
CA ASN A 483 40.54 3.58 12.24
C ASN A 483 40.29 2.68 13.45
N THR A 484 40.64 1.39 13.40
CA THR A 484 40.54 0.51 14.57
C THR A 484 41.91 0.32 15.22
N LEU A 485 42.12 0.98 16.37
CA LEU A 485 43.21 0.63 17.29
C LEU A 485 43.02 -0.82 17.75
N PRO A 486 44.02 -1.72 17.59
CA PRO A 486 43.92 -3.08 18.08
C PRO A 486 43.90 -3.07 19.61
N LEU A 487 42.70 -3.11 20.20
CA LEU A 487 42.53 -3.21 21.64
C LEU A 487 42.83 -4.64 22.10
N PRO A 488 43.50 -4.81 23.25
CA PRO A 488 43.75 -6.12 23.82
C PRO A 488 42.42 -6.85 24.08
N PRO A 489 42.34 -8.17 23.82
CA PRO A 489 41.10 -8.92 23.98
C PRO A 489 40.62 -8.85 25.43
N LEU A 490 39.35 -8.45 25.61
CA LEU A 490 38.73 -8.40 26.93
C LEU A 490 38.73 -9.80 27.57
N PRO A 491 38.97 -9.91 28.89
CA PRO A 491 38.84 -11.17 29.61
C PRO A 491 37.41 -11.68 29.47
N ARG A 492 37.27 -12.88 28.89
CA ARG A 492 35.97 -13.54 28.73
C ARG A 492 35.33 -13.73 30.11
N PRO A 493 34.07 -13.32 30.34
CA PRO A 493 33.39 -13.61 31.59
C PRO A 493 33.36 -15.12 31.79
N GLY A 494 33.92 -15.57 32.92
CA GLY A 494 34.10 -16.97 33.23
C GLY A 494 32.78 -17.74 33.16
N SER A 495 32.72 -18.70 32.24
CA SER A 495 31.72 -19.76 32.23
C SER A 495 31.94 -20.66 33.46
N THR A 496 31.41 -20.26 34.61
CA THR A 496 31.28 -21.13 35.78
C THR A 496 29.83 -21.57 35.94
N ARG A 497 29.37 -22.51 35.13
CA ARG A 497 28.30 -23.44 35.52
C ARG A 497 28.93 -24.79 35.87
N LYS A 498 29.39 -24.89 37.12
CA LYS A 498 29.57 -26.18 37.79
C LYS A 498 28.17 -26.77 38.01
N SER A 499 27.84 -27.79 37.23
CA SER A 499 26.72 -28.69 37.45
C SER A 499 26.88 -29.37 38.82
N VAL A 500 26.13 -28.93 39.82
CA VAL A 500 25.94 -29.65 41.08
C VAL A 500 24.93 -30.76 40.82
N ARG A 501 25.45 -31.97 40.63
CA ARG A 501 24.70 -33.21 40.49
C ARG A 501 24.10 -33.56 41.86
N SER A 502 22.80 -33.32 42.00
CA SER A 502 21.98 -33.80 43.12
C SER A 502 21.89 -35.33 43.09
N SER A 503 22.60 -35.99 44.00
CA SER A 503 22.42 -37.40 44.33
C SER A 503 21.26 -37.53 45.31
N ARG A 504 20.06 -37.82 44.80
CA ARG A 504 18.90 -38.15 45.63
C ARG A 504 19.02 -39.60 46.09
N GLY A 505 19.09 -39.76 47.41
CA GLY A 505 19.33 -41.03 48.08
C GLY A 505 18.15 -41.99 47.97
N ASP A 506 18.52 -43.23 47.70
CA ASP A 506 17.74 -44.45 47.80
C ASP A 506 17.65 -44.87 49.27
N LYS A 507 16.44 -45.00 49.81
CA LYS A 507 16.17 -45.64 51.11
C LYS A 507 14.87 -46.43 51.02
N THR A 508 14.97 -47.65 50.52
CA THR A 508 14.12 -48.77 50.92
C THR A 508 14.51 -49.23 52.33
N GLN A 509 13.60 -49.13 53.30
CA GLN A 509 13.56 -50.06 54.42
C GLN A 509 12.13 -50.57 54.63
N LYS A 510 12.04 -51.89 54.49
CA LYS A 510 10.88 -52.77 54.60
C LYS A 510 11.19 -53.71 55.76
N THR A 511 10.46 -53.62 56.85
CA THR A 511 10.29 -54.65 57.90
C THR A 511 8.96 -54.31 58.59
N ALA A 512 7.92 -55.10 58.37
CA ALA A 512 7.55 -56.29 59.15
C ALA A 512 6.91 -55.93 60.48
#